data_AF-A0A165Y8E1-F1
#
_entry.id   AF-A0A165Y8E1-F1
#
_cell.length_a   1.000
_cell.length_b   1.000
_cell.length_c   1.000
_cell.angle_alpha   90.00
_cell.angle_beta   90.00
_cell.angle_gamma   90.00
#
_symmetry.space_group_name_H-M   'P 1'
#
loop_
_entity.id
_entity.type
_entity.pdbx_description
1 polymer ?
#
loop_
_entity_poly.entity_id
_entity_poly.type
_entity_poly.pdbx_seq_one_letter_code
_entity_poly.pdbx_strand_id
1 'polypeptide(L)'
;METLFSVLVGILFAGSIYLLLSRKLVRILLGIAILGNAVNLLIFTAGRLTRDVPPIIPLKSYLPVEATANPLPQALVLTAIVISFSFLAFFLVLGYRAYQELGTDDLLDMRVAEPKEHSEPPLGY
;
A
#
# COMPACT_ATOMS: atom_id res chain seq x y z
N MET A 1 -11.70 -8.78 20.14
CA MET A 1 -11.79 -7.75 19.06
C MET A 1 -10.90 -8.12 17.88
N GLU A 2 -9.81 -8.85 18.14
CA GLU A 2 -8.83 -9.23 17.13
C GLU A 2 -9.46 -10.02 15.98
N THR A 3 -10.38 -10.94 16.24
CA THR A 3 -11.05 -11.74 15.20
C THR A 3 -11.79 -10.89 14.16
N LEU A 4 -12.49 -9.83 14.59
CA LEU A 4 -13.17 -8.91 13.68
C LEU A 4 -12.16 -8.16 12.80
N PHE A 5 -11.08 -7.66 13.40
CA PHE A 5 -10.02 -6.98 12.66
C PHE A 5 -9.27 -7.92 11.71
N SER A 6 -9.03 -9.18 12.09
CA SER A 6 -8.43 -10.18 11.21
C SER A 6 -9.27 -10.46 9.98
N VAL A 7 -10.60 -10.57 10.13
CA VAL A 7 -11.53 -10.73 9.00
C VAL A 7 -11.50 -9.49 8.11
N LEU A 8 -11.55 -8.29 8.70
CA LEU A 8 -11.48 -7.03 7.96
C LEU A 8 -10.17 -6.91 7.16
N VAL A 9 -9.03 -7.21 7.78
CA VAL A 9 -7.72 -7.22 7.13
C VAL A 9 -7.73 -8.21 5.96
N GLY A 10 -8.28 -9.41 6.15
CA GLY A 10 -8.44 -10.40 5.07
C GLY A 10 -9.23 -9.86 3.88
N ILE A 11 -10.35 -9.17 4.11
CA ILE A 11 -11.16 -8.55 3.06
C ILE A 11 -10.38 -7.45 2.33
N LEU A 12 -9.65 -6.60 3.07
CA LEU A 12 -8.84 -5.54 2.47
C LEU A 12 -7.68 -6.10 1.64
N PHE A 13 -7.04 -7.18 2.10
CA PHE A 13 -6.01 -7.88 1.32
C PHE A 13 -6.58 -8.52 0.06
N ALA A 14 -7.74 -9.17 0.15
CA ALA A 14 -8.39 -9.76 -1.02
C ALA A 14 -8.74 -8.68 -2.05
N GLY A 15 -9.32 -7.56 -1.61
CA GLY A 15 -9.66 -6.44 -2.48
C GLY A 15 -8.44 -5.76 -3.11
N SER A 16 -7.37 -5.56 -2.33
CA SER A 16 -6.15 -4.94 -2.85
C SER A 16 -5.43 -5.82 -3.87
N ILE A 17 -5.29 -7.13 -3.59
CA ILE A 17 -4.71 -8.09 -4.53
C ILE A 17 -5.54 -8.16 -5.80
N TYR A 18 -6.87 -8.22 -5.69
CA TYR A 18 -7.75 -8.21 -6.86
C TYR A 18 -7.54 -6.97 -7.76
N LEU A 19 -7.36 -5.79 -7.15
CA LEU A 19 -7.08 -4.56 -7.89
C LEU A 19 -5.67 -4.52 -8.49
N LEU A 20 -4.67 -5.09 -7.80
CA LEU A 20 -3.30 -5.21 -8.32
C LEU A 20 -3.22 -6.09 -9.56
N LEU A 21 -4.07 -7.11 -9.68
CA LEU A 21 -4.15 -7.98 -10.85
C LEU A 21 -4.95 -7.36 -12.02
N SER A 22 -5.45 -6.14 -11.87
CA SER A 22 -6.21 -5.48 -12.93
C SER A 22 -5.31 -4.95 -14.05
N ARG A 23 -5.89 -4.75 -15.23
CA ARG A 23 -5.16 -4.21 -16.40
C ARG A 23 -5.00 -2.69 -16.38
N LYS A 24 -5.82 -2.00 -15.61
CA LYS A 24 -5.88 -0.53 -15.61
C LYS A 24 -4.96 0.03 -14.54
N LEU A 25 -4.04 0.91 -14.94
CA LEU A 25 -3.04 1.49 -14.04
C LEU A 25 -3.68 2.17 -12.83
N VAL A 26 -4.79 2.89 -13.01
CA VAL A 26 -5.53 3.54 -11.91
C VAL A 26 -6.03 2.54 -10.88
N ARG A 27 -6.53 1.38 -11.31
CA ARG A 27 -7.01 0.34 -10.39
C ARG A 27 -5.86 -0.25 -9.58
N ILE A 28 -4.69 -0.43 -10.19
CA ILE A 28 -3.48 -0.89 -9.50
C ILE A 28 -3.05 0.12 -8.43
N LEU A 29 -3.05 1.42 -8.74
CA LEU A 29 -2.73 2.48 -7.77
C LEU A 29 -3.69 2.44 -6.56
N LEU A 30 -4.99 2.25 -6.80
CA LEU A 30 -5.97 2.06 -5.73
C LEU A 30 -5.70 0.78 -4.93
N GLY A 31 -5.31 -0.31 -5.60
CA GLY A 31 -4.89 -1.55 -4.96
C GLY A 31 -3.71 -1.36 -4.01
N ILE A 32 -2.67 -0.63 -4.44
CA ILE A 32 -1.51 -0.28 -3.60
C ILE A 32 -1.94 0.55 -2.38
N ALA A 33 -2.80 1.55 -2.58
CA ALA A 33 -3.29 2.39 -1.48
C ALA A 33 -4.07 1.56 -0.43
N ILE A 34 -4.95 0.67 -0.88
CA ILE A 34 -5.71 -0.21 0.02
C ILE A 34 -4.78 -1.21 0.71
N LEU A 35 -3.80 -1.77 0.00
CA LEU A 35 -2.82 -2.70 0.55
C LEU A 35 -2.01 -2.06 1.70
N GLY A 36 -1.53 -0.83 1.52
CA GLY A 36 -0.81 -0.11 2.57
C GLY A 36 -1.63 0.05 3.85
N ASN A 37 -2.93 0.38 3.71
CA ASN A 37 -3.85 0.45 4.84
C ASN A 37 -4.10 -0.93 5.48
N ALA A 38 -4.23 -1.99 4.68
CA ALA A 38 -4.40 -3.36 5.17
C ALA A 38 -3.19 -3.83 5.99
N VAL A 39 -1.97 -3.52 5.53
CA VAL A 39 -0.72 -3.82 6.25
C VAL A 39 -0.63 -3.04 7.56
N ASN A 40 -0.99 -1.75 7.56
CA ASN A 40 -1.02 -0.95 8.79
C ASN A 40 -1.98 -1.54 9.82
N LEU A 41 -3.18 -1.96 9.40
CA LEU A 41 -4.15 -2.62 10.28
C LEU A 41 -3.67 -3.99 10.76
N LEU A 42 -2.94 -4.74 9.93
CA LEU A 42 -2.34 -6.02 10.33
C LEU A 42 -1.31 -5.83 11.44
N ILE A 43 -0.38 -4.88 11.29
CA ILE A 43 0.64 -4.57 12.30
C ILE A 43 -0.03 -4.11 13.60
N PHE A 44 -1.05 -3.25 13.49
CA PHE A 44 -1.81 -2.78 14.65
C PHE A 44 -2.51 -3.92 15.38
N THR A 45 -3.13 -4.86 14.64
CA THR A 45 -3.83 -6.02 15.21
C THR A 45 -2.86 -7.00 15.88
N ALA A 46 -1.66 -7.19 15.32
CA ALA A 46 -0.61 -8.02 15.90
C ALA A 46 -0.07 -7.47 17.24
N GLY A 47 -0.24 -6.17 17.48
CA GLY A 47 0.19 -5.46 18.68
C GLY A 47 -0.56 -5.78 19.98
N ARG A 48 -1.63 -6.59 19.89
CA ARG A 48 -2.68 -6.79 20.92
C ARG A 48 -3.44 -5.50 21.21
N LEU A 49 -4.74 -5.50 20.89
CA LEU A 49 -5.60 -4.33 21.09
C LEU A 49 -5.97 -4.19 22.57
N THR A 50 -5.17 -3.44 23.32
CA THR A 50 -5.54 -2.96 24.66
C THR A 50 -6.36 -1.68 24.51
N ARG A 51 -7.53 -1.62 25.17
CA ARG A 51 -8.37 -0.43 25.21
C ARG A 51 -7.89 0.55 26.29
N ASP A 52 -8.14 1.82 26.02
CA ASP A 52 -8.29 2.90 27.02
C ASP A 52 -7.06 3.46 27.73
N VAL A 53 -5.83 3.14 27.30
CA VAL A 53 -4.65 3.85 27.84
C VAL A 53 -3.63 4.16 26.72
N PRO A 54 -3.52 5.41 26.24
CA PRO A 54 -2.50 5.78 25.25
C PRO A 54 -1.10 5.64 25.87
N PRO A 55 -0.07 5.22 25.10
CA PRO A 55 1.30 5.08 25.60
C PRO A 55 2.00 6.44 25.71
N ILE A 56 1.43 7.34 26.49
CA ILE A 56 1.94 8.69 26.72
C ILE A 56 2.19 8.84 28.21
N ILE A 57 3.44 9.13 28.57
CA ILE A 57 3.82 9.35 29.95
C ILE A 57 3.53 10.82 30.32
N PRO A 58 2.76 11.10 31.40
CA PRO A 58 2.56 12.45 31.89
C PRO A 58 3.88 13.17 32.20
N LEU A 59 3.95 14.49 31.94
CA LEU A 59 5.18 15.30 32.08
C LEU A 59 5.85 15.24 33.47
N LYS A 60 5.14 14.82 34.53
CA LYS A 60 5.64 14.76 35.91
C LYS A 60 5.87 13.34 36.43
N SER A 61 5.82 12.33 35.57
CA SER A 61 6.01 10.93 35.95
C SER A 61 7.11 10.28 35.11
N TYR A 62 7.85 9.35 35.71
CA TYR A 62 8.84 8.52 35.02
C TYR A 62 8.29 7.15 34.60
N LEU A 63 7.10 6.81 35.08
CA LEU A 63 6.43 5.52 34.87
C LEU A 63 4.97 5.77 34.47
N PRO A 64 4.39 4.91 33.61
CA PRO A 64 2.96 4.93 33.34
C PRO A 64 2.16 4.74 34.64
N VAL A 65 1.09 5.52 34.80
CA VAL A 65 0.18 5.42 35.96
C VAL A 65 -0.70 4.16 35.87
N GLU A 66 -0.96 3.69 34.65
CA GLU A 66 -1.74 2.49 34.35
C GLU A 66 -1.10 1.68 33.22
N ALA A 67 -1.58 0.46 32.98
CA ALA A 67 -1.13 -0.39 31.87
C ALA A 67 -1.47 0.27 30.52
N THR A 68 -0.45 0.75 29.80
CA THR A 68 -0.58 1.43 28.51
C THR A 68 -0.68 0.45 27.35
N ALA A 69 -1.24 0.91 26.22
CA ALA A 69 -1.17 0.18 24.95
C ALA A 69 0.29 -0.01 24.49
N ASN A 70 0.55 -1.03 23.68
CA ASN A 70 1.90 -1.31 23.19
C ASN A 70 2.40 -0.15 22.28
N PRO A 71 3.51 0.53 22.63
CA PRO A 71 4.04 1.63 21.81
C PRO A 71 4.75 1.14 20.55
N LEU A 72 5.24 -0.11 20.51
CA LEU A 72 6.04 -0.62 19.39
C LEU A 72 5.24 -0.67 18.08
N PRO A 73 4.03 -1.30 18.01
CA PRO A 73 3.21 -1.28 16.80
C PRO A 73 2.84 0.14 16.35
N GLN A 74 2.63 1.07 17.27
CA GLN A 74 2.25 2.44 16.96
C GLN A 74 3.38 3.20 16.25
N ALA A 75 4.61 3.06 16.76
CA ALA A 75 5.79 3.64 16.13
C ALA A 75 6.04 3.04 14.73
N LEU A 76 5.94 1.71 14.60
CA LEU A 76 6.11 1.01 13.32
C LEU A 76 5.07 1.45 12.28
N VAL A 77 3.80 1.58 12.68
CA VAL A 77 2.72 2.02 11.79
C VAL A 77 2.93 3.47 11.35
N LEU A 78 3.36 4.37 12.25
CA LEU A 78 3.65 5.76 11.87
C LEU A 78 4.75 5.84 10.80
N THR A 79 5.81 5.03 10.93
CA THR A 79 6.86 4.93 9.89
C THR A 79 6.31 4.35 8.58
N ALA A 80 5.52 3.28 8.67
CA ALA A 80 4.92 2.63 7.51
C ALA A 80 3.97 3.56 6.73
N ILE A 81 3.21 4.41 7.42
CA ILE A 81 2.32 5.42 6.81
C ILE A 81 3.12 6.38 5.94
N VAL A 82 4.24 6.92 6.44
CA VAL A 82 5.06 7.89 5.69
C VAL A 82 5.68 7.23 4.45
N ILE A 83 6.24 6.03 4.58
CA ILE A 83 6.81 5.28 3.45
C ILE A 83 5.74 4.99 2.39
N SER A 84 4.58 4.50 2.81
CA SER A 84 3.47 4.18 1.90
C SER A 84 2.97 5.41 1.16
N PHE A 85 2.89 6.56 1.85
CA PHE A 85 2.50 7.83 1.24
C PHE A 85 3.52 8.31 0.21
N SER A 86 4.81 8.32 0.53
CA SER A 86 5.86 8.70 -0.40
C SER A 86 5.89 7.80 -1.64
N PHE A 87 5.74 6.49 -1.44
CA PHE A 87 5.68 5.52 -2.53
C PHE A 87 4.45 5.75 -3.43
N LEU A 88 3.27 5.95 -2.83
CA LEU A 88 2.04 6.22 -3.58
C LEU A 88 2.12 7.53 -4.38
N ALA A 89 2.67 8.60 -3.78
CA ALA A 89 2.86 9.88 -4.46
C ALA A 89 3.80 9.74 -5.66
N PHE A 90 4.91 9.03 -5.49
CA PHE A 90 5.83 8.73 -6.60
C PHE A 90 5.13 7.92 -7.71
N PHE A 91 4.42 6.85 -7.36
CA PHE A 91 3.71 6.00 -8.32
C PHE A 91 2.61 6.74 -9.06
N LEU A 92 1.92 7.67 -8.40
CA LEU A 92 0.93 8.55 -9.03
C LEU A 92 1.57 9.43 -10.10
N VAL A 93 2.70 10.08 -9.78
CA VAL A 93 3.43 10.92 -10.74
C VAL A 93 3.98 10.08 -11.89
N LEU A 94 4.56 8.91 -11.60
CA LEU A 94 5.06 7.98 -12.62
C LEU A 94 3.93 7.51 -13.55
N GLY A 95 2.80 7.09 -13.00
CA GLY A 95 1.64 6.65 -13.76
C GLY A 95 1.05 7.78 -14.61
N TYR A 96 1.00 8.99 -14.08
CA TYR A 96 0.59 10.18 -14.82
C TYR A 96 1.54 10.49 -15.98
N ARG A 97 2.85 10.39 -15.75
CA ARG A 97 3.87 10.61 -16.77
C ARG A 97 3.81 9.57 -17.88
N ALA A 98 3.66 8.29 -17.51
CA ALA A 98 3.45 7.19 -18.43
C ALA A 98 2.19 7.41 -19.29
N TYR A 99 1.06 7.80 -18.68
CA TYR A 99 -0.15 8.12 -19.42
C TYR A 99 0.04 9.27 -20.42
N GLN A 100 0.77 10.34 -20.05
CA GLN A 100 1.05 11.44 -20.97
C GLN A 100 1.92 11.02 -22.16
N GLU A 101 2.83 10.06 -21.99
CA GLU A 101 3.76 9.62 -23.02
C GLU A 101 3.16 8.52 -23.93
N LEU A 102 2.44 7.57 -23.33
CA LEU A 102 1.88 6.40 -24.02
C LEU A 102 0.44 6.64 -24.51
N GLY A 103 -0.28 7.60 -23.93
CA GLY A 103 -1.68 7.86 -24.26
C GLY A 103 -2.67 6.77 -23.84
N THR A 104 -2.23 5.75 -23.11
CA THR A 104 -3.06 4.62 -22.64
C THR A 104 -2.83 4.36 -21.16
N ASP A 105 -3.88 3.90 -20.47
CA ASP A 105 -3.86 3.45 -19.09
C ASP A 105 -3.88 1.91 -18.96
N ASP A 106 -3.89 1.21 -20.10
CA ASP A 106 -3.93 -0.25 -20.17
C ASP A 106 -2.51 -0.81 -20.20
N LEU A 107 -2.16 -1.58 -19.17
CA LEU A 107 -0.83 -2.19 -19.06
C LEU A 107 -0.50 -3.11 -20.24
N LEU A 108 -1.49 -3.76 -20.86
CA LEU A 108 -1.22 -4.65 -22.00
C LEU A 108 -0.83 -3.90 -23.28
N ASP A 109 -1.13 -2.61 -23.35
CA ASP A 109 -0.79 -1.75 -24.48
C ASP A 109 0.49 -0.93 -24.21
N MET A 110 1.01 -0.94 -22.98
CA MET A 110 2.29 -0.29 -22.61
C MET A 110 3.52 -1.10 -23.08
N ARG A 111 3.63 -1.38 -24.39
CA ARG A 111 4.64 -2.27 -24.99
C ARG A 111 5.72 -1.55 -25.83
N VAL A 112 6.23 -0.42 -25.37
CA VAL A 112 7.27 0.34 -26.10
C VAL A 112 8.53 -0.50 -26.38
N ALA A 113 8.91 -1.38 -25.46
CA ALA A 113 10.07 -2.26 -25.62
C ALA A 113 9.80 -3.50 -26.50
N GLU A 114 8.53 -3.89 -26.69
CA GLU A 114 8.15 -5.08 -27.47
C GLU A 114 6.88 -4.81 -28.31
N PRO A 115 7.00 -4.02 -29.39
CA PRO A 115 5.86 -3.71 -30.26
C PRO A 115 5.21 -4.98 -30.84
N LYS A 116 3.89 -4.96 -31.08
CA LYS A 116 3.17 -6.10 -31.68
C LYS A 116 3.59 -6.37 -33.13
N GLU A 117 4.00 -5.33 -33.86
CA GLU A 117 4.57 -5.48 -35.20
C GLU A 117 6.08 -5.70 -35.09
N HIS A 118 6.51 -6.96 -35.24
CA HIS A 118 7.88 -7.24 -35.67
C HIS A 118 7.99 -6.82 -37.14
N SER A 119 8.72 -5.75 -37.44
CA SER A 119 9.22 -5.56 -38.80
C SER A 119 10.17 -6.72 -39.09
N GLU A 120 9.82 -7.58 -40.04
CA GLU A 120 10.70 -8.67 -40.46
C GLU A 120 12.11 -8.12 -40.75
N PRO A 121 13.18 -8.82 -40.34
CA PRO A 121 14.53 -8.39 -40.65
C PRO A 121 14.64 -8.24 -42.18
N PRO A 122 15.34 -7.18 -42.67
CA PRO A 122 15.41 -6.92 -44.11
C PRO A 122 15.90 -8.17 -44.84
N LEU A 123 15.05 -8.70 -45.73
CA LEU A 123 15.33 -9.86 -46.59
C LEU A 123 16.27 -9.47 -47.74
N GLY A 124 17.36 -8.78 -47.43
CA GLY A 124 18.38 -8.34 -48.36
C GLY A 124 19.77 -8.63 -47.81
N TYR A 125 20.32 -9.78 -48.19
CA TYR A 125 21.76 -9.98 -48.30
C TYR A 125 22.16 -9.84 -49.76
#